data_AF-X1CIC7-F1
#
_entry.id   AF-X1CIC7-F1
#
_cell.length_a   1.000
_cell.length_b   1.000
_cell.length_c   1.000
_cell.angle_alpha   90.00
_cell.angle_beta   90.00
_cell.angle_gamma   90.00
#
_symmetry.space_group_name_H-M   'P 1'
#
loop_
_entity.id
_entity.type
_entity.pdbx_description
1 polymer ?
#
loop_
_entity_poly.entity_id
_entity_poly.type
_entity_poly.pdbx_seq_one_letter_code
_entity_poly.pdbx_strand_id
1 'polypeptide(L)' 'DPFKSIAGKDAFYFSLKDHPEEIAENILEYLGQLQPHRMYRKVFCNYLWDNVYNDLLKPFLEEIVDALE' A
#
# COMPACT_ATOMS: atom_id res chain seq x y z
N ASP A 1 9.60 10.24 -2.38
CA ASP A 1 8.34 10.31 -3.12
C ASP A 1 7.26 9.63 -2.28
N PRO A 2 6.27 10.38 -1.76
CA PRO A 2 5.22 9.86 -0.87
C PRO A 2 4.43 8.71 -1.50
N PHE A 3 4.25 8.73 -2.83
CA PHE A 3 3.54 7.68 -3.53
C PHE A 3 4.35 6.38 -3.55
N LYS A 4 5.66 6.46 -3.76
CA LYS A 4 6.55 5.29 -3.67
C LYS A 4 6.59 4.66 -2.29
N SER A 5 6.57 5.47 -1.22
CA SER A 5 6.58 4.92 0.15
C SER A 5 5.28 4.23 0.53
N ILE A 6 4.14 4.70 0.00
CA ILE A 6 2.81 4.15 0.33
C ILE A 6 2.50 2.94 -0.56
N ALA A 7 2.66 3.08 -1.88
CA ALA A 7 2.30 2.03 -2.82
C ALA A 7 3.37 0.93 -2.90
N GLY A 8 4.65 1.26 -2.70
CA GLY A 8 5.74 0.28 -2.73
C GLY A 8 5.70 -0.56 -4.01
N LYS A 9 5.79 -1.89 -3.87
CA LYS A 9 5.72 -2.86 -4.99
C LYS A 9 4.34 -2.99 -5.64
N ASP A 10 3.31 -2.39 -5.06
CA ASP A 10 1.93 -2.52 -5.52
C ASP A 10 1.53 -1.40 -6.50
N ALA A 11 2.50 -0.63 -6.99
CA ALA A 11 2.35 0.28 -8.12
C ALA A 11 3.47 0.08 -9.14
N PHE A 12 3.17 0.40 -10.39
CA PHE A 12 4.16 0.48 -11.45
C PHE A 12 4.81 1.87 -11.46
N TYR A 13 6.13 1.93 -11.63
CA TYR A 13 6.87 3.18 -11.75
C TYR A 13 7.71 3.18 -13.02
N PHE A 14 7.81 4.34 -13.64
CA PHE A 14 8.66 4.60 -14.79
C PHE A 14 9.33 5.97 -14.63
N SER A 15 10.39 6.20 -15.38
CA SER A 15 11.06 7.48 -15.51
C SER A 15 10.58 8.20 -16.76
N LEU A 16 10.53 9.53 -16.72
CA LEU A 16 10.28 10.35 -17.91
C LEU A 16 11.40 10.28 -18.95
N LYS A 17 12.52 9.61 -18.63
CA LYS A 17 13.63 9.34 -19.54
C LYS A 17 13.48 8.00 -20.28
N ASP A 18 12.57 7.14 -19.85
CA ASP A 18 12.35 5.82 -20.46
C ASP A 18 11.61 5.99 -21.78
N HIS A 19 11.85 5.10 -22.75
CA HIS A 19 11.21 5.22 -24.05
C HIS A 19 9.72 4.89 -23.92
N PRO A 20 8.80 5.65 -24.59
CA PRO A 20 7.37 5.40 -24.46
C PRO A 20 6.93 3.97 -24.80
N GLU A 21 7.59 3.33 -25.77
CA GLU A 21 7.32 1.94 -26.15
C GLU A 21 7.69 0.95 -25.04
N GLU A 22 8.85 1.15 -24.39
CA GLU A 22 9.28 0.33 -23.25
C GLU A 22 8.33 0.50 -22.06
N ILE A 23 7.87 1.74 -21.80
CA ILE A 23 6.88 2.01 -20.75
C ILE A 23 5.58 1.24 -21.04
N ALA A 24 5.10 1.27 -22.28
CA ALA A 24 3.86 0.59 -22.67
C ALA A 24 3.96 -0.93 -22.51
N GLU A 25 5.06 -1.54 -22.95
CA GLU A 25 5.30 -2.98 -22.82
C GLU A 25 5.36 -3.40 -21.34
N ASN A 26 6.13 -2.67 -20.53
CA ASN A 26 6.27 -2.94 -19.10
C ASN A 26 4.94 -2.78 -18.34
N ILE A 27 4.08 -1.83 -18.73
CA ILE A 27 2.73 -1.68 -18.14
C ILE A 27 1.88 -2.92 -18.45
N LEU A 28 1.91 -3.42 -19.69
CA LEU A 28 1.13 -4.60 -20.08
C LEU A 28 1.61 -5.84 -19.31
N GLU A 29 2.91 -6.04 -19.18
CA GLU A 29 3.48 -7.14 -18.40
C GLU A 29 3.09 -7.04 -16.93
N TYR A 30 3.20 -5.85 -16.33
CA TYR A 30 2.80 -5.59 -14.95
C TYR A 30 1.32 -5.91 -14.71
N LEU A 31 0.43 -5.45 -15.59
CA LEU A 31 -1.01 -5.72 -15.50
C LEU A 31 -1.31 -7.23 -15.57
N GLY A 32 -0.56 -7.99 -16.37
CA GLY A 32 -0.69 -9.45 -16.46
C GLY A 32 -0.30 -10.19 -15.17
N GLN A 33 0.57 -9.59 -14.36
CA GLN A 33 1.02 -10.17 -13.08
C GLN A 33 0.11 -9.78 -11.90
N LEU A 34 -0.76 -8.79 -12.07
CA LEU A 34 -1.62 -8.30 -10.99
C LEU A 34 -2.55 -9.40 -10.49
N GLN A 35 -2.68 -9.46 -9.17
CA GLN A 35 -3.61 -10.33 -8.47
C GLN A 35 -4.61 -9.43 -7.71
N PRO A 36 -5.71 -8.97 -8.35
CA PRO A 36 -6.61 -7.97 -7.77
C PRO A 36 -7.11 -8.35 -6.37
N HIS A 37 -7.34 -9.65 -6.12
CA HIS A 37 -7.73 -10.16 -4.80
C HIS A 37 -6.68 -9.90 -3.70
N ARG A 38 -5.38 -9.92 -4.03
CA ARG A 38 -4.30 -9.64 -3.07
C ARG A 38 -4.25 -8.17 -2.72
N MET A 39 -4.38 -7.30 -3.73
CA MET A 39 -4.46 -5.86 -3.52
C MET A 39 -5.68 -5.51 -2.67
N TYR A 40 -6.86 -6.03 -3.02
CA TYR A 40 -8.09 -5.81 -2.26
C TYR A 40 -7.92 -6.28 -0.81
N ARG A 41 -7.38 -7.49 -0.59
CA ARG A 41 -7.11 -8.00 0.75
C ARG A 41 -6.14 -7.11 1.53
N LYS A 42 -5.07 -6.62 0.89
CA LYS A 42 -4.11 -5.71 1.53
C LYS A 42 -4.80 -4.41 1.96
N VAL A 43 -5.60 -3.81 1.07
CA VAL A 43 -6.37 -2.58 1.36
C VAL A 43 -7.33 -2.82 2.52
N PHE A 44 -8.15 -3.87 2.42
CA PHE A 44 -9.17 -4.19 3.40
C PHE A 44 -8.56 -4.47 4.78
N CYS A 45 -7.54 -5.32 4.85
CA CYS A 45 -6.91 -5.70 6.12
C CYS A 45 -6.15 -4.55 6.77
N ASN A 46 -5.42 -3.73 6.01
CA ASN A 46 -4.42 -2.83 6.61
C ASN A 46 -4.81 -1.34 6.58
N TYR A 47 -5.80 -0.95 5.76
CA TYR A 47 -6.11 0.46 5.53
C TYR A 47 -7.58 0.81 5.78
N LEU A 48 -8.42 -0.16 6.12
CA LEU A 48 -9.75 0.16 6.64
C LEU A 48 -9.62 0.82 8.01
N TRP A 49 -10.46 1.84 8.21
CA TRP A 49 -10.48 2.58 9.46
C TRP A 49 -10.69 1.69 10.68
N ASP A 50 -11.58 0.70 10.58
CA ASP A 50 -11.84 -0.25 11.67
C ASP A 50 -10.57 -1.04 12.05
N ASN A 51 -9.78 -1.47 11.07
CA ASN A 51 -8.56 -2.23 11.35
C ASN A 51 -7.44 -1.31 11.85
N VAL A 52 -7.29 -0.12 11.27
CA VAL A 52 -6.33 0.88 11.76
C VAL A 52 -6.65 1.25 13.22
N TYR A 53 -7.93 1.43 13.54
CA TYR A 53 -8.35 1.73 14.90
C TYR A 53 -8.09 0.55 15.84
N ASN A 54 -8.57 -0.65 15.51
CA ASN A 54 -8.49 -1.81 16.40
C ASN A 54 -7.06 -2.34 16.57
N ASP A 55 -6.24 -2.32 15.51
CA ASP A 55 -4.93 -2.98 15.51
C ASP A 55 -3.79 -2.02 15.85
N LEU A 56 -3.96 -0.70 15.67
CA LEU A 56 -2.90 0.28 15.91
C LEU A 56 -3.29 1.31 16.97
N LEU A 57 -4.40 2.04 16.78
CA LEU A 57 -4.71 3.18 17.64
C LEU A 57 -5.17 2.75 19.03
N LYS A 58 -6.06 1.76 19.11
CA LYS A 58 -6.61 1.30 20.39
C LYS A 58 -5.53 0.72 21.31
N PRO A 59 -4.67 -0.22 20.88
CA PRO A 59 -3.60 -0.74 21.74
C PRO A 59 -2.63 0.35 22.21
N PHE A 60 -2.29 1.29 21.32
CA PHE A 60 -1.43 2.41 21.66
C PHE A 60 -2.06 3.35 22.70
N LEU A 61 -3.36 3.63 22.59
CA LEU A 61 -4.09 4.44 23.57
C LEU A 61 -4.20 3.72 24.92
N GLU A 62 -4.45 2.42 24.93
CA GLU A 62 -4.49 1.59 26.14
C GLU A 62 -3.11 1.60 26.84
N GLU A 63 -2.01 1.44 26.10
CA GLU A 63 -0.65 1.54 26.65
C GLU A 63 -0.37 2.90 27.31
N ILE A 64 -0.83 4.00 26.71
CA ILE A 64 -0.68 5.34 27.29
C ILE A 64 -1.50 5.48 28.58
N VAL A 65 -2.73 4.98 28.60
CA VAL A 65 -3.60 5.05 29.79
C VAL A 65 -2.99 4.24 30.93
N ASP A 66 -2.57 3.01 30.66
CA ASP A 66 -1.94 2.12 31.64
C ASP A 66 -0.63 2.70 32.19
N ALA A 67 0.14 3.43 31.37
CA ALA A 67 1.39 4.07 31.81
C ALA A 67 1.17 5.34 32.67
N LEU A 68 -0.05 5.88 32.72
CA LEU A 68 -0.41 7.07 33.48
C LEU A 68 -1.07 6.75 34.83
N GLU A 69 -1.46 5.50 35.06
CA GLU A 69 -1.98 4.97 36.35
C GLU A 69 -0.84 4.44 37.24
#